data_AF-A0A916XUA6-F1
#
_entry.id   AF-A0A916XUA6-F1
#
_cell.length_a   1.000
_cell.length_b   1.000
_cell.length_c   1.000
_cell.angle_alpha   90.00
_cell.angle_beta   90.00
_cell.angle_gamma   90.00
#
_symmetry.space_group_name_H-M   'P 1'
#
loop_
_entity.id
_entity.type
_entity.pdbx_description
1 polymer ?
#
loop_
_entity_poly.entity_id
_entity_poly.type
_entity_poly.pdbx_seq_one_letter_code
_entity_poly.pdbx_strand_id
1 'polypeptide(L)'
;MKAAAGWLAARPAGLWWLVLAAVSLLVALGRPATVREVALRDLLFVVDITGSMNVRDYERAGSPVSRLDIAKAEIARVLRGLPCGSRAGLAIFTERRSFPLFAPAEVCENFAPMADATASLDWRMGWDGDSRVASGVQSAIRLAASLEADLVFLTDGHEAPPLPYQGRRPIRGEAGIGGVIVGVGGARPSPIPKYDEDGREIGFYGVGDMVHGSRVGMAPPTASSSEGFHPRNNPYGEADLKGTEHLSAVRTDYLRQMAAEAGLGYAPLDRGPALDRAIAGASRTRLAATRVPLDAVFTALALVALVAAHFAASGWLRLPRPRPASAGAHPPSAQPRPDASPDRRLTAARP
;
A
#
# COMPACT_ATOMS: atom_id res chain seq x y z
N MET A 1 -9.90 59.86 17.54
CA MET A 1 -8.58 59.42 17.00
C MET A 1 -7.58 59.02 18.11
N LYS A 2 -7.98 58.21 19.11
CA LYS A 2 -7.06 57.67 20.16
C LYS A 2 -7.08 56.14 20.28
N ALA A 3 -7.73 55.44 19.35
CA ALA A 3 -7.84 53.98 19.34
C ALA A 3 -6.75 53.29 18.50
N ALA A 4 -5.97 54.04 17.70
CA ALA A 4 -4.95 53.47 16.81
C ALA A 4 -3.58 53.24 17.47
N ALA A 5 -3.31 53.86 18.63
CA ALA A 5 -1.99 53.81 19.27
C ALA A 5 -1.80 52.65 20.27
N GLY A 6 -2.86 51.87 20.54
CA GLY A 6 -2.81 50.75 21.50
C GLY A 6 -2.21 49.45 20.94
N TRP A 7 -2.05 49.35 19.61
CA TRP A 7 -1.54 48.13 18.95
C TRP A 7 -0.02 47.97 19.03
N LEU A 8 0.73 49.04 19.29
CA LEU A 8 2.20 49.00 19.38
C LEU A 8 2.72 48.75 20.80
N ALA A 9 1.87 48.82 21.82
CA ALA A 9 2.29 48.77 23.23
C ALA A 9 2.22 47.38 23.88
N ALA A 10 1.94 46.33 23.09
CA ALA A 10 2.06 44.93 23.49
C ALA A 10 2.80 44.19 22.36
N ARG A 11 3.93 43.49 22.50
CA ARG A 11 4.86 43.12 23.57
C ARG A 11 6.13 42.64 22.82
N PRO A 12 7.37 42.84 23.32
CA PRO A 12 8.60 42.38 22.64
C PRO A 12 8.56 40.90 22.22
N ALA A 13 7.82 40.06 22.95
CA ALA A 13 7.62 38.65 22.64
C ALA A 13 6.97 38.39 21.25
N GLY A 14 5.99 39.19 20.82
CA GLY A 14 5.34 38.99 19.51
C GLY A 14 6.28 39.31 18.33
N LEU A 15 7.14 40.31 18.50
CA LEU A 15 8.17 40.66 17.52
C LEU A 15 9.18 39.52 17.33
N TRP A 16 9.62 38.88 18.42
CA TRP A 16 10.54 37.73 18.34
C TRP A 16 9.94 36.54 17.59
N TRP A 17 8.64 36.28 17.74
CA TRP A 17 7.95 35.24 16.97
C TRP A 17 7.87 35.59 15.47
N LEU A 18 7.64 36.86 15.12
CA LEU A 18 7.66 37.31 13.73
C LEU A 18 9.07 37.22 13.12
N VAL A 19 10.11 37.56 13.89
CA VAL A 19 11.51 37.39 13.46
C VAL A 19 11.83 35.91 13.24
N LEU A 20 11.44 35.03 14.16
CA LEU A 20 11.63 33.59 14.00
C LEU A 20 10.90 33.05 12.77
N ALA A 21 9.67 33.51 12.50
CA ALA A 21 8.92 33.14 11.31
C ALA A 21 9.63 33.59 10.03
N ALA A 22 10.08 34.85 9.98
CA ALA A 22 10.79 35.40 8.84
C ALA A 22 12.11 34.68 8.58
N VAL A 23 12.92 34.42 9.61
CA VAL A 23 14.18 33.67 9.49
C VAL A 23 13.91 32.24 9.04
N SER A 24 12.91 31.56 9.61
CA SER A 24 12.56 30.19 9.23
C SER A 24 12.10 30.09 7.78
N LEU A 25 11.31 31.07 7.29
CA LEU A 25 10.93 31.18 5.88
C LEU A 25 12.14 31.44 4.98
N LEU A 26 13.05 32.34 5.36
CA LEU A 26 14.27 32.61 4.61
C LEU A 26 15.15 31.36 4.51
N VAL A 27 15.28 30.61 5.61
CA VAL A 27 15.99 29.32 5.61
C VAL A 27 15.27 28.31 4.72
N ALA A 28 13.95 28.18 4.80
CA ALA A 28 13.18 27.27 3.95
C ALA A 28 13.35 27.59 2.45
N LEU A 29 13.38 28.87 2.07
CA LEU A 29 13.64 29.32 0.70
C LEU A 29 15.03 28.91 0.19
N GLY A 30 16.01 28.81 1.08
CA GLY A 30 17.35 28.27 0.77
C GLY A 30 17.39 26.76 0.51
N ARG A 31 16.25 26.05 0.63
CA ARG A 31 16.09 24.60 0.45
C ARG A 31 17.19 23.78 1.16
N PRO A 32 17.38 23.96 2.49
CA PRO A 32 18.36 23.20 3.24
C PRO A 32 18.03 21.71 3.10
N ALA A 33 19.07 20.92 2.89
CA ALA A 33 18.94 19.47 2.82
C ALA A 33 20.05 18.83 3.64
N THR A 34 19.72 17.71 4.29
CA THR A 34 20.73 16.84 4.88
C THR A 34 20.96 15.64 3.98
N VAL A 35 22.16 15.09 4.00
CA VAL A 35 22.49 13.87 3.26
C VAL A 35 22.23 12.69 4.19
N ARG A 36 21.38 11.76 3.75
CA ARG A 36 21.11 10.51 4.46
C ARG A 36 21.34 9.34 3.54
N GLU A 37 21.95 8.29 4.06
CA GLU A 37 22.01 7.01 3.36
C GLU A 37 20.64 6.33 3.43
N VAL A 38 20.11 6.02 2.25
CA VAL A 38 18.82 5.35 2.08
C VAL A 38 19.04 4.07 1.31
N ALA A 39 18.43 2.98 1.78
CA ALA A 39 18.42 1.71 1.08
C ALA A 39 17.35 1.73 -0.03
N LEU A 40 17.80 1.98 -1.25
CA LEU A 40 16.95 1.99 -2.45
C LEU A 40 16.81 0.59 -3.02
N ARG A 41 15.75 0.37 -3.79
CA ARG A 41 15.43 -0.90 -4.43
C ARG A 41 15.04 -0.67 -5.88
N ASP A 42 15.36 -1.63 -6.73
CA ASP A 42 14.94 -1.68 -8.11
C ASP A 42 14.04 -2.91 -8.25
N LEU A 43 12.73 -2.71 -8.37
CA LEU A 43 11.72 -3.77 -8.32
C LEU A 43 11.00 -3.92 -9.66
N LEU A 44 10.68 -5.15 -10.06
CA LEU A 44 9.77 -5.46 -11.14
C LEU A 44 8.57 -6.21 -10.59
N PHE A 45 7.41 -5.56 -10.59
CA PHE A 45 6.14 -6.22 -10.25
C PHE A 45 5.63 -6.96 -11.48
N VAL A 46 5.40 -8.26 -11.36
CA VAL A 46 4.76 -9.08 -12.39
C VAL A 46 3.43 -9.57 -11.82
N VAL A 47 2.33 -9.16 -12.44
CA VAL A 47 0.97 -9.47 -11.97
C VAL A 47 0.36 -10.54 -12.85
N ASP A 48 -0.04 -11.65 -12.24
CA ASP A 48 -0.91 -12.63 -12.88
C ASP A 48 -2.28 -12.00 -13.16
N ILE A 49 -2.67 -12.00 -14.44
CA ILE A 49 -3.96 -11.46 -14.89
C ILE A 49 -4.89 -12.56 -15.43
N THR A 50 -4.58 -13.84 -15.16
CA THR A 50 -5.37 -14.98 -15.64
C THR A 50 -6.73 -15.03 -14.96
N GLY A 51 -7.67 -15.81 -15.53
CA GLY A 51 -9.07 -15.81 -15.08
C GLY A 51 -9.27 -16.15 -13.60
N SER A 52 -8.40 -16.97 -13.02
CA SER A 52 -8.46 -17.32 -11.60
C SER A 52 -8.14 -16.15 -10.66
N MET A 53 -7.50 -15.09 -11.18
CA MET A 53 -7.28 -13.83 -10.45
C MET A 53 -8.53 -12.95 -10.38
N ASN A 54 -9.61 -13.30 -11.10
CA ASN A 54 -10.92 -12.64 -10.95
C ASN A 54 -11.75 -13.22 -9.80
N VAL A 55 -11.30 -14.31 -9.15
CA VAL A 55 -11.97 -14.89 -7.98
C VAL A 55 -12.09 -13.85 -6.86
N ARG A 56 -13.28 -13.77 -6.27
CA ARG A 56 -13.64 -12.78 -5.23
C ARG A 56 -13.64 -13.41 -3.84
N ASP A 57 -12.46 -13.81 -3.38
CA ASP A 57 -12.24 -14.48 -2.08
C ASP A 57 -11.51 -13.60 -1.05
N TYR A 58 -11.27 -12.33 -1.38
CA TYR A 58 -10.91 -11.28 -0.44
C TYR A 58 -12.10 -10.40 -0.10
N GLU A 59 -11.99 -9.63 0.99
CA GLU A 59 -12.98 -8.63 1.39
C GLU A 59 -12.36 -7.24 1.55
N ARG A 60 -13.04 -6.18 1.14
CA ARG A 60 -12.61 -4.80 1.41
C ARG A 60 -13.83 -3.97 1.75
N ALA A 61 -13.79 -3.28 2.89
CA ALA A 61 -14.92 -2.50 3.38
C ALA A 61 -16.25 -3.30 3.39
N GLY A 62 -16.18 -4.59 3.76
CA GLY A 62 -17.34 -5.49 3.82
C GLY A 62 -17.84 -6.03 2.48
N SER A 63 -17.19 -5.71 1.36
CA SER A 63 -17.55 -6.22 0.03
C SER A 63 -16.52 -7.23 -0.49
N PRO A 64 -16.95 -8.32 -1.18
CA PRO A 64 -16.02 -9.21 -1.87
C PRO A 64 -15.23 -8.46 -2.95
N VAL A 65 -13.91 -8.70 -3.02
CA VAL A 65 -13.01 -8.08 -3.98
C VAL A 65 -12.17 -9.16 -4.67
N SER A 66 -11.88 -8.95 -5.95
CA SER A 66 -11.08 -9.89 -6.73
C SER A 66 -9.63 -9.95 -6.23
N ARG A 67 -8.97 -11.09 -6.47
CA ARG A 67 -7.53 -11.26 -6.23
C ARG A 67 -6.70 -10.21 -6.97
N LEU A 68 -7.05 -9.94 -8.24
CA LEU A 68 -6.39 -8.91 -9.05
C LEU A 68 -6.54 -7.51 -8.42
N ASP A 69 -7.72 -7.12 -7.97
CA ASP A 69 -7.95 -5.81 -7.38
C ASP A 69 -7.22 -5.62 -6.04
N ILE A 70 -7.12 -6.68 -5.23
CA ILE A 70 -6.29 -6.63 -4.02
C ILE A 70 -4.80 -6.54 -4.38
N ALA A 71 -4.33 -7.29 -5.37
CA ALA A 71 -2.95 -7.20 -5.85
C ALA A 71 -2.59 -5.77 -6.30
N LYS A 72 -3.45 -5.13 -7.11
CA LYS A 72 -3.29 -3.72 -7.53
C LYS A 72 -3.18 -2.78 -6.34
N ALA A 73 -4.08 -2.92 -5.37
CA ALA A 73 -4.12 -2.03 -4.21
C ALA A 73 -2.88 -2.19 -3.33
N GLU A 74 -2.39 -3.41 -3.17
CA GLU A 74 -1.16 -3.69 -2.41
C GLU A 74 0.08 -3.20 -3.15
N ILE A 75 0.17 -3.33 -4.48
CA ILE A 75 1.24 -2.72 -5.27
C ILE A 75 1.24 -1.20 -5.09
N ALA A 76 0.09 -0.54 -5.24
CA ALA A 76 -0.02 0.91 -5.02
C ALA A 76 0.35 1.32 -3.58
N ARG A 77 0.13 0.45 -2.59
CA ARG A 77 0.57 0.66 -1.21
C ARG A 77 2.08 0.51 -1.06
N VAL A 78 2.68 -0.52 -1.63
CA VAL A 78 4.14 -0.73 -1.64
C VAL A 78 4.83 0.44 -2.33
N LEU A 79 4.37 0.87 -3.51
CA LEU A 79 4.92 2.01 -4.25
C LEU A 79 4.96 3.28 -3.39
N ARG A 80 3.89 3.57 -2.63
CA ARG A 80 3.86 4.71 -1.69
C ARG A 80 4.85 4.59 -0.54
N GLY A 81 5.18 3.37 -0.13
CA GLY A 81 6.09 3.08 0.97
C GLY A 81 7.56 3.03 0.58
N LEU A 82 7.87 2.98 -0.72
CA LEU A 82 9.25 2.95 -1.20
C LEU A 82 9.94 4.31 -1.00
N PRO A 83 11.20 4.33 -0.53
CA PRO A 83 11.96 5.57 -0.48
C PRO A 83 12.20 6.16 -1.87
N CYS A 84 12.12 7.48 -2.00
CA CYS A 84 12.47 8.18 -3.24
C CYS A 84 13.91 7.85 -3.67
N GLY A 85 14.08 7.64 -4.98
CA GLY A 85 15.27 7.09 -5.63
C GLY A 85 15.16 5.59 -5.95
N SER A 86 14.21 4.88 -5.31
CA SER A 86 13.88 3.50 -5.69
C SER A 86 13.23 3.49 -7.07
N ARG A 87 13.47 2.42 -7.84
CA ARG A 87 12.85 2.23 -9.14
C ARG A 87 11.84 1.10 -9.09
N ALA A 88 10.72 1.26 -9.80
CA ALA A 88 9.71 0.23 -9.95
C ALA A 88 9.31 0.09 -11.42
N GLY A 89 9.22 -1.14 -11.89
CA GLY A 89 8.66 -1.53 -13.18
C GLY A 89 7.38 -2.33 -12.97
N LEU A 90 6.55 -2.41 -14.00
CA LEU A 90 5.33 -3.21 -14.01
C LEU A 90 5.29 -4.10 -15.24
N ALA A 91 4.85 -5.33 -15.03
CA ALA A 91 4.69 -6.35 -16.04
C ALA A 91 3.43 -7.18 -15.73
N ILE A 92 2.91 -7.84 -16.75
CA ILE A 92 1.79 -8.78 -16.64
C ILE A 92 2.24 -10.19 -16.98
N PHE A 93 1.62 -11.18 -16.36
CA PHE A 93 1.72 -12.58 -16.73
C PHE A 93 0.38 -13.10 -17.24
N THR A 94 0.42 -13.74 -18.41
CA THR A 94 -0.72 -14.42 -19.03
C THR A 94 -0.19 -15.53 -19.93
N GLU A 95 -0.98 -16.59 -20.14
CA GLU A 95 -0.64 -17.80 -20.86
C GLU A 95 0.61 -18.51 -20.27
N ARG A 96 1.81 -18.08 -20.65
CA ARG A 96 3.08 -18.74 -20.27
C ARG A 96 4.27 -17.78 -20.17
N ARG A 97 4.04 -16.48 -20.34
CA ARG A 97 5.10 -15.46 -20.47
C ARG A 97 4.74 -14.20 -19.69
N SER A 98 5.78 -13.51 -19.26
CA SER A 98 5.66 -12.21 -18.61
C SER A 98 6.09 -11.10 -19.57
N PHE A 99 5.30 -10.03 -19.65
CA PHE A 99 5.52 -8.91 -20.56
C PHE A 99 5.62 -7.60 -19.78
N PRO A 100 6.69 -6.81 -19.99
CA PRO A 100 6.81 -5.51 -19.34
C PRO A 100 5.81 -4.53 -19.94
N LEU A 101 5.06 -3.85 -19.08
CA LEU A 101 4.29 -2.65 -19.44
C LEU A 101 5.21 -1.43 -19.42
N PHE A 102 6.08 -1.33 -18.41
CA PHE A 102 7.16 -0.36 -18.37
C PHE A 102 8.35 -0.88 -17.56
N ALA A 103 9.54 -0.46 -17.97
CA ALA A 103 10.79 -0.77 -17.28
C ALA A 103 10.93 0.03 -15.96
N PRO A 104 11.77 -0.41 -15.02
CA PRO A 104 11.96 0.27 -13.75
C PRO A 104 12.32 1.75 -13.89
N ALA A 105 11.44 2.64 -13.42
CA ALA A 105 11.62 4.09 -13.37
C ALA A 105 11.52 4.59 -11.91
N GLU A 106 12.06 5.79 -11.63
CA GLU A 106 12.09 6.33 -10.27
C GLU A 106 10.67 6.58 -9.74
N VAL A 107 10.36 6.08 -8.54
CA VAL A 107 9.01 5.98 -8.02
C VAL A 107 8.40 7.33 -7.65
N CYS A 108 9.13 8.24 -7.01
CA CYS A 108 8.54 9.48 -6.51
C CYS A 108 8.20 10.46 -7.63
N GLU A 109 9.06 10.59 -8.64
CA GLU A 109 8.84 11.41 -9.84
C GLU A 109 7.69 10.84 -10.69
N ASN A 110 7.54 9.51 -10.73
CA ASN A 110 6.59 8.83 -11.60
C ASN A 110 5.43 8.16 -10.82
N PHE A 111 5.17 8.57 -9.58
CA PHE A 111 4.23 7.86 -8.71
C PHE A 111 2.81 7.81 -9.31
N ALA A 112 2.32 8.95 -9.78
CA ALA A 112 0.98 9.07 -10.37
C ALA A 112 0.80 8.14 -11.58
N PRO A 113 1.62 8.23 -12.66
CA PRO A 113 1.45 7.34 -13.80
C PRO A 113 1.67 5.86 -13.46
N MET A 114 2.55 5.51 -12.50
CA MET A 114 2.71 4.13 -12.06
C MET A 114 1.48 3.60 -11.31
N ALA A 115 0.90 4.42 -10.43
CA ALA A 115 -0.30 4.06 -9.69
C ALA A 115 -1.50 3.89 -10.63
N ASP A 116 -1.65 4.78 -11.62
CA ASP A 116 -2.73 4.73 -12.62
C ASP A 116 -2.57 3.52 -13.55
N ALA A 117 -1.35 3.23 -14.02
CA ALA A 117 -1.06 2.04 -14.81
C ALA A 117 -1.35 0.75 -14.02
N THR A 118 -1.00 0.72 -12.73
CA THR A 118 -1.34 -0.40 -11.84
C THR A 118 -2.85 -0.53 -11.68
N ALA A 119 -3.57 0.57 -11.46
CA ALA A 119 -5.02 0.56 -11.31
C ALA A 119 -5.74 0.08 -12.58
N SER A 120 -5.15 0.36 -13.75
CA SER A 120 -5.68 0.03 -15.07
C SER A 120 -5.37 -1.40 -15.53
N LEU A 121 -4.64 -2.22 -14.74
CA LEU A 121 -4.47 -3.64 -15.06
C LEU A 121 -5.84 -4.32 -15.20
N ASP A 122 -6.01 -5.14 -16.22
CA ASP A 122 -7.29 -5.80 -16.47
C ASP A 122 -6.99 -7.21 -16.99
N TRP A 123 -7.81 -8.18 -16.58
CA TRP A 123 -7.68 -9.57 -17.05
C TRP A 123 -7.81 -9.66 -18.57
N ARG A 124 -8.56 -8.73 -19.19
CA ARG A 124 -8.72 -8.62 -20.66
C ARG A 124 -7.45 -8.21 -21.40
N MET A 125 -6.38 -7.84 -20.69
CA MET A 125 -5.07 -7.65 -21.31
C MET A 125 -4.41 -8.99 -21.71
N GLY A 126 -4.95 -10.13 -21.26
CA GLY A 126 -4.54 -11.46 -21.71
C GLY A 126 -5.03 -11.79 -23.11
N TRP A 127 -4.21 -12.54 -23.87
CA TRP A 127 -4.57 -13.04 -25.21
C TRP A 127 -5.01 -14.51 -25.20
N ASP A 128 -4.83 -15.21 -24.09
CA ASP A 128 -5.18 -16.62 -23.91
C ASP A 128 -5.72 -16.83 -22.48
N GLY A 129 -6.65 -17.78 -22.33
CA GLY A 129 -7.22 -18.19 -21.05
C GLY A 129 -6.36 -19.19 -20.28
N ASP A 130 -5.34 -19.77 -20.92
CA ASP A 130 -4.33 -20.61 -20.27
C ASP A 130 -3.59 -19.81 -19.16
N SER A 131 -3.20 -20.53 -18.11
CA SER A 131 -2.33 -20.11 -17.02
C SER A 131 -1.25 -21.16 -16.78
N ARG A 132 -0.06 -20.94 -17.31
CA ARG A 132 1.13 -21.79 -17.10
C ARG A 132 2.09 -21.11 -16.14
N VAL A 133 1.70 -21.02 -14.87
CA VAL A 133 2.37 -20.22 -13.84
C VAL A 133 3.85 -20.55 -13.72
N ALA A 134 4.25 -21.82 -13.74
CA ALA A 134 5.66 -22.21 -13.69
C ALA A 134 6.47 -21.64 -14.87
N SER A 135 5.90 -21.63 -16.07
CA SER A 135 6.53 -21.02 -17.24
C SER A 135 6.57 -19.49 -17.11
N GLY A 136 5.50 -18.92 -16.57
CA GLY A 136 5.39 -17.50 -16.22
C GLY A 136 6.47 -17.03 -15.27
N VAL A 137 6.61 -17.69 -14.11
CA VAL A 137 7.65 -17.40 -13.11
C VAL A 137 9.03 -17.49 -13.73
N GLN A 138 9.33 -18.55 -14.49
CA GLN A 138 10.61 -18.68 -15.17
C GLN A 138 10.85 -17.56 -16.20
N SER A 139 9.80 -17.11 -16.90
CA SER A 139 9.85 -15.96 -17.82
C SER A 139 10.07 -14.64 -17.09
N ALA A 140 9.42 -14.45 -15.95
CA ALA A 140 9.53 -13.28 -15.10
C ALA A 140 10.94 -13.13 -14.50
N ILE A 141 11.56 -14.24 -14.06
CA ILE A 141 12.94 -14.23 -13.56
C ILE A 141 13.90 -13.72 -14.64
N ARG A 142 13.78 -14.23 -15.89
CA ARG A 142 14.61 -13.75 -17.00
C ARG A 142 14.33 -12.28 -17.36
N LEU A 143 13.06 -11.86 -17.30
CA LEU A 143 12.69 -10.48 -17.55
C LEU A 143 13.27 -9.54 -16.48
N ALA A 144 13.14 -9.90 -15.21
CA ALA A 144 13.71 -9.18 -14.07
C ALA A 144 15.24 -9.06 -14.21
N ALA A 145 15.91 -10.15 -14.59
CA ALA A 145 17.34 -10.16 -14.90
C ALA A 145 17.71 -9.17 -16.02
N SER A 146 16.97 -9.18 -17.13
CA SER A 146 17.23 -8.28 -18.26
C SER A 146 16.99 -6.80 -17.94
N LEU A 147 16.19 -6.50 -16.92
CA LEU A 147 15.88 -5.15 -16.45
C LEU A 147 16.68 -4.77 -15.20
N GLU A 148 17.59 -5.63 -14.75
CA GLU A 148 18.43 -5.48 -13.56
C GLU A 148 17.65 -5.23 -12.26
N ALA A 149 16.41 -5.72 -12.19
CA ALA A 149 15.50 -5.50 -11.07
C ALA A 149 15.19 -6.81 -10.32
N ASP A 150 14.83 -6.69 -9.05
CA ASP A 150 14.35 -7.82 -8.25
C ASP A 150 12.87 -8.10 -8.50
N LEU A 151 12.51 -9.37 -8.49
CA LEU A 151 11.18 -9.81 -8.89
C LEU A 151 10.16 -9.75 -7.74
N VAL A 152 8.99 -9.19 -7.99
CA VAL A 152 7.80 -9.38 -7.15
C VAL A 152 6.72 -10.00 -8.03
N PHE A 153 6.54 -11.32 -7.96
CA PHE A 153 5.59 -12.05 -8.81
C PHE A 153 4.32 -12.38 -8.03
N LEU A 154 3.17 -11.83 -8.42
CA LEU A 154 1.89 -12.00 -7.73
C LEU A 154 0.99 -12.97 -8.50
N THR A 155 0.64 -14.11 -7.91
CA THR A 155 -0.18 -15.16 -8.54
C THR A 155 -0.89 -16.01 -7.50
N ASP A 156 -1.99 -16.65 -7.87
CA ASP A 156 -2.62 -17.69 -7.05
C ASP A 156 -1.98 -19.08 -7.26
N GLY A 157 -1.14 -19.25 -8.29
CA GLY A 157 -0.52 -20.53 -8.63
C GLY A 157 -1.45 -21.54 -9.31
N HIS A 158 -2.61 -21.12 -9.82
CA HIS A 158 -3.55 -21.98 -10.51
C HIS A 158 -3.08 -22.27 -11.94
N GLU A 159 -2.77 -23.53 -12.23
CA GLU A 159 -2.28 -23.99 -13.53
C GLU A 159 -3.46 -24.47 -14.39
N ALA A 160 -3.68 -23.82 -15.53
CA ALA A 160 -4.68 -24.19 -16.52
C ALA A 160 -4.02 -24.21 -17.92
N PRO A 161 -3.98 -25.35 -18.63
CA PRO A 161 -4.43 -26.67 -18.22
C PRO A 161 -3.62 -27.25 -17.05
N PRO A 162 -4.13 -28.30 -16.37
CA PRO A 162 -3.42 -28.93 -15.27
C PRO A 162 -2.05 -29.49 -15.67
N LEU A 163 -1.11 -29.42 -14.73
CA LEU A 163 0.27 -29.87 -14.92
C LEU A 163 0.35 -31.35 -15.35
N PRO A 164 1.30 -31.72 -16.22
CA PRO A 164 1.59 -33.12 -16.55
C PRO A 164 1.72 -34.00 -15.31
N TYR A 165 1.36 -35.27 -15.40
CA TYR A 165 1.48 -36.23 -14.29
C TYR A 165 2.91 -36.42 -13.77
N GLN A 166 3.91 -36.11 -14.60
CA GLN A 166 5.33 -36.10 -14.23
C GLN A 166 5.72 -34.87 -13.40
N GLY A 167 4.79 -33.94 -13.19
CA GLY A 167 5.02 -32.64 -12.57
C GLY A 167 5.51 -31.58 -13.56
N ARG A 168 5.82 -30.40 -13.01
CA ARG A 168 6.44 -29.31 -13.76
C ARG A 168 7.95 -29.48 -13.84
N ARG A 169 8.57 -28.74 -14.78
CA ARG A 169 10.02 -28.54 -14.77
C ARG A 169 10.42 -27.70 -13.54
N PRO A 170 11.57 -27.98 -12.90
CA PRO A 170 12.11 -27.13 -11.84
C PRO A 170 12.36 -25.70 -12.34
N ILE A 171 12.13 -24.72 -11.47
CA ILE A 171 12.46 -23.32 -11.74
C ILE A 171 13.96 -23.14 -11.55
N ARG A 172 14.57 -22.36 -12.44
CA ARG A 172 15.96 -21.92 -12.33
C ARG A 172 15.98 -20.44 -12.00
N GLY A 173 16.63 -20.10 -10.89
CA GLY A 173 16.96 -18.72 -10.56
C GLY A 173 17.97 -18.11 -11.54
N GLU A 174 18.12 -16.79 -11.47
CA GLU A 174 19.15 -16.04 -12.17
C GLU A 174 20.10 -15.41 -11.14
N ALA A 175 21.40 -15.47 -11.42
CA ALA A 175 22.40 -14.94 -10.50
C ALA A 175 22.24 -13.43 -10.36
N GLY A 176 22.32 -12.94 -9.12
CA GLY A 176 22.21 -11.52 -8.86
C GLY A 176 20.79 -10.99 -9.00
N ILE A 177 19.74 -11.81 -8.99
CA ILE A 177 18.35 -11.37 -8.90
C ILE A 177 17.75 -11.89 -7.60
N GLY A 178 17.27 -10.97 -6.76
CA GLY A 178 16.46 -11.28 -5.59
C GLY A 178 14.98 -11.20 -5.92
N GLY A 179 14.14 -11.36 -4.91
CA GLY A 179 12.70 -11.17 -5.06
C GLY A 179 11.84 -12.12 -4.25
N VAL A 180 10.53 -11.99 -4.47
CA VAL A 180 9.51 -12.75 -3.77
C VAL A 180 8.42 -13.21 -4.74
N ILE A 181 8.00 -14.47 -4.60
CA ILE A 181 6.73 -14.95 -5.14
C ILE A 181 5.65 -14.72 -4.09
N VAL A 182 4.62 -14.00 -4.47
CA VAL A 182 3.53 -13.56 -3.62
C VAL A 182 2.27 -14.37 -3.94
N GLY A 183 1.83 -15.18 -2.98
CA GLY A 183 0.63 -16.02 -3.13
C GLY A 183 -0.64 -15.20 -2.91
N VAL A 184 -1.46 -15.08 -3.94
CA VAL A 184 -2.70 -14.29 -3.93
C VAL A 184 -3.91 -15.21 -3.85
N GLY A 185 -4.81 -14.95 -2.91
CA GLY A 185 -6.07 -15.69 -2.76
C GLY A 185 -6.18 -16.45 -1.44
N GLY A 186 -7.38 -16.93 -1.17
CA GLY A 186 -7.70 -17.77 -0.03
C GLY A 186 -7.32 -19.23 -0.25
N ALA A 187 -7.07 -19.94 0.84
CA ALA A 187 -6.79 -21.39 0.82
C ALA A 187 -8.04 -22.23 0.50
N ARG A 188 -9.25 -21.66 0.65
CA ARG A 188 -10.50 -22.35 0.33
C ARG A 188 -10.83 -22.19 -1.16
N PRO A 189 -11.07 -23.29 -1.90
CA PRO A 189 -11.50 -23.22 -3.29
C PRO A 189 -12.74 -22.36 -3.45
N SER A 190 -12.68 -21.43 -4.40
CA SER A 190 -13.73 -20.48 -4.70
C SER A 190 -14.01 -20.47 -6.21
N PRO A 191 -15.27 -20.23 -6.62
CA PRO A 191 -15.65 -20.35 -8.02
C PRO A 191 -15.03 -19.25 -8.88
N ILE A 192 -14.57 -19.63 -10.07
CA ILE A 192 -13.94 -18.72 -11.04
C ILE A 192 -15.05 -18.05 -11.87
N PRO A 193 -15.17 -16.71 -11.87
CA PRO A 193 -16.16 -16.02 -12.70
C PRO A 193 -15.92 -16.28 -14.19
N LYS A 194 -17.02 -16.45 -14.93
CA LYS A 194 -17.04 -16.66 -16.38
C LYS A 194 -17.57 -15.41 -17.06
N TYR A 195 -16.91 -14.99 -18.13
CA TYR A 195 -17.25 -13.79 -18.89
C TYR A 195 -17.59 -14.15 -20.34
N ASP A 196 -18.47 -13.36 -20.96
CA ASP A 196 -18.71 -13.42 -22.41
C ASP A 196 -17.67 -12.61 -23.19
N GLU A 197 -17.82 -12.58 -24.52
CA GLU A 197 -16.91 -11.86 -25.45
C GLU A 197 -16.91 -10.33 -25.22
N ASP A 198 -18.00 -9.78 -24.67
CA ASP A 198 -18.12 -8.37 -24.33
C ASP A 198 -17.57 -8.05 -22.92
N GLY A 199 -17.05 -9.06 -22.22
CA GLY A 199 -16.53 -8.94 -20.85
C GLY A 199 -17.63 -8.83 -19.78
N ARG A 200 -18.88 -9.18 -20.09
CA ARG A 200 -19.95 -9.26 -19.08
C ARG A 200 -19.87 -10.58 -18.36
N GLU A 201 -20.08 -10.54 -17.05
CA GLU A 201 -20.11 -11.76 -16.24
C GLU A 201 -21.40 -12.55 -16.56
N ILE A 202 -21.23 -13.80 -16.99
CA ILE A 202 -22.31 -14.71 -17.36
C ILE A 202 -22.48 -15.87 -16.37
N GLY A 203 -21.76 -15.83 -15.25
CA GLY A 203 -21.83 -16.82 -14.17
C GLY A 203 -20.45 -17.28 -13.73
N PHE A 204 -20.33 -18.57 -13.42
CA PHE A 204 -19.08 -19.19 -12.98
C PHE A 204 -18.80 -20.41 -13.85
N TYR A 205 -17.52 -20.76 -13.98
CA TYR A 205 -17.13 -22.01 -14.62
C TYR A 205 -17.69 -23.19 -13.83
N GLY A 206 -18.33 -24.11 -14.55
CA GLY A 206 -18.76 -25.40 -14.04
C GLY A 206 -17.74 -26.49 -14.34
N VAL A 207 -17.98 -27.68 -13.79
CA VAL A 207 -17.17 -28.87 -14.05
C VAL A 207 -17.07 -29.15 -15.56
N GLY A 208 -18.16 -29.07 -16.31
CA GLY A 208 -18.15 -29.35 -17.75
C GLY A 208 -17.42 -28.30 -18.61
N ASP A 209 -17.10 -27.13 -18.05
CA ASP A 209 -16.39 -26.08 -18.78
C ASP A 209 -14.86 -26.26 -18.75
N MET A 210 -14.35 -27.17 -17.91
CA MET A 210 -12.92 -27.31 -17.64
C MET A 210 -12.38 -28.67 -18.03
N VAL A 211 -11.14 -28.67 -18.52
CA VAL A 211 -10.38 -29.90 -18.67
C VAL A 211 -9.83 -30.30 -17.31
N HIS A 212 -10.31 -31.42 -16.78
CA HIS A 212 -9.82 -31.99 -15.54
C HIS A 212 -8.69 -32.98 -15.81
N GLY A 213 -7.55 -32.75 -15.18
CA GLY A 213 -6.34 -33.54 -15.36
C GLY A 213 -5.55 -33.16 -16.62
N SER A 214 -4.28 -33.57 -16.64
CA SER A 214 -3.39 -33.20 -17.73
C SER A 214 -3.63 -34.03 -18.98
N ARG A 215 -3.71 -33.34 -20.12
CA ARG A 215 -3.76 -33.97 -21.44
C ARG A 215 -2.45 -33.76 -22.22
N VAL A 216 -1.37 -33.42 -21.51
CA VAL A 216 -0.05 -33.13 -22.07
C VAL A 216 1.00 -34.00 -21.39
N GLY A 217 1.95 -34.52 -22.17
CA GLY A 217 3.05 -35.34 -21.68
C GLY A 217 2.70 -36.83 -21.60
N MET A 218 3.31 -37.57 -20.70
CA MET A 218 3.01 -38.99 -20.55
C MET A 218 1.64 -39.19 -19.88
N ALA A 219 0.85 -40.11 -20.44
CA ALA A 219 -0.40 -40.53 -19.82
C ALA A 219 -0.16 -41.09 -18.40
N PRO A 220 -1.14 -40.96 -17.49
CA PRO A 220 -1.00 -41.51 -16.15
C PRO A 220 -0.83 -43.04 -16.24
N PRO A 221 -0.09 -43.69 -15.32
CA PRO A 221 0.08 -45.14 -15.33
C PRO A 221 -1.24 -45.92 -15.28
N THR A 222 -2.30 -45.30 -14.73
CA THR A 222 -3.65 -45.85 -14.65
C THR A 222 -4.51 -45.60 -15.89
N ALA A 223 -3.99 -44.89 -16.91
CA ALA A 223 -4.78 -44.48 -18.07
C ALA A 223 -5.42 -45.65 -18.83
N SER A 224 -4.77 -46.82 -18.88
CA SER A 224 -5.31 -48.00 -19.54
C SER A 224 -6.61 -48.53 -18.93
N SER A 225 -6.93 -48.11 -17.72
CA SER A 225 -8.19 -48.44 -17.03
C SER A 225 -9.24 -47.32 -17.09
N SER A 226 -8.91 -46.17 -17.68
CA SER A 226 -9.83 -45.05 -17.84
C SER A 226 -10.82 -45.32 -18.97
N GLU A 227 -12.05 -44.84 -18.81
CA GLU A 227 -13.07 -44.88 -19.85
C GLU A 227 -12.59 -44.15 -21.12
N GLY A 228 -12.90 -44.71 -22.29
CA GLY A 228 -12.48 -44.17 -23.59
C GLY A 228 -10.97 -44.17 -23.85
N PHE A 229 -10.17 -44.85 -23.03
CA PHE A 229 -8.74 -45.01 -23.27
C PHE A 229 -8.48 -45.67 -24.63
N HIS A 230 -7.59 -45.04 -25.41
CA HIS A 230 -7.05 -45.63 -26.61
C HIS A 230 -5.57 -45.27 -26.73
N PRO A 231 -4.64 -46.24 -26.81
CA PRO A 231 -3.20 -46.00 -26.66
C PRO A 231 -2.61 -45.01 -27.67
N ARG A 232 -3.15 -44.98 -28.90
CA ARG A 232 -2.73 -44.03 -29.95
C ARG A 232 -3.54 -42.73 -30.03
N ASN A 233 -4.87 -42.82 -29.89
CA ASN A 233 -5.79 -41.74 -30.26
C ASN A 233 -6.40 -41.01 -29.05
N ASN A 234 -6.45 -41.66 -27.88
CA ASN A 234 -6.90 -41.05 -26.63
C ASN A 234 -6.10 -41.64 -25.44
N PRO A 235 -4.79 -41.38 -25.35
CA PRO A 235 -3.92 -42.04 -24.39
C PRO A 235 -4.22 -41.66 -22.93
N TYR A 236 -5.00 -40.60 -22.68
CA TYR A 236 -5.39 -40.15 -21.33
C TYR A 236 -6.77 -40.66 -20.91
N GLY A 237 -7.57 -41.19 -21.84
CA GLY A 237 -8.99 -41.47 -21.63
C GLY A 237 -9.87 -40.22 -21.71
N GLU A 238 -11.16 -40.41 -21.47
CA GLU A 238 -12.14 -39.34 -21.36
C GLU A 238 -11.84 -38.43 -20.16
N ALA A 239 -12.23 -37.16 -20.27
CA ALA A 239 -12.04 -36.19 -19.19
C ALA A 239 -12.89 -36.58 -17.96
N ASP A 240 -12.25 -36.67 -16.79
CA ASP A 240 -12.94 -36.99 -15.55
C ASP A 240 -13.73 -35.76 -15.05
N LEU A 241 -15.06 -35.82 -15.06
CA LEU A 241 -15.95 -34.76 -14.53
C LEU A 241 -15.94 -34.69 -12.99
N LYS A 242 -14.87 -35.09 -12.32
CA LYS A 242 -14.71 -35.07 -10.86
C LYS A 242 -13.65 -34.09 -10.37
N GLY A 243 -12.97 -33.39 -11.28
CA GLY A 243 -11.93 -32.42 -10.91
C GLY A 243 -12.48 -31.10 -10.37
N THR A 244 -11.59 -30.35 -9.73
CA THR A 244 -11.90 -29.05 -9.10
C THR A 244 -11.34 -27.86 -9.87
N GLU A 245 -10.92 -28.04 -11.12
CA GLU A 245 -10.26 -26.99 -11.92
C GLU A 245 -11.18 -25.80 -12.25
N HIS A 246 -12.49 -25.95 -12.07
CA HIS A 246 -13.48 -24.87 -12.16
C HIS A 246 -13.49 -23.96 -10.91
N LEU A 247 -12.76 -24.36 -9.86
CA LEU A 247 -12.55 -23.61 -8.62
C LEU A 247 -11.06 -23.27 -8.50
N SER A 248 -10.75 -22.10 -7.92
CA SER A 248 -9.37 -21.74 -7.62
C SER A 248 -9.16 -21.44 -6.13
N ALA A 249 -8.01 -21.85 -5.62
CA ALA A 249 -7.46 -21.53 -4.32
C ALA A 249 -5.96 -21.25 -4.47
N VAL A 250 -5.40 -20.44 -3.60
CA VAL A 250 -3.95 -20.18 -3.62
C VAL A 250 -3.17 -21.49 -3.41
N ARG A 251 -2.26 -21.80 -4.32
CA ARG A 251 -1.42 -23.01 -4.28
C ARG A 251 -0.14 -22.74 -3.47
N THR A 252 -0.30 -22.45 -2.18
CA THR A 252 0.80 -22.01 -1.29
C THR A 252 2.05 -22.89 -1.37
N ASP A 253 1.90 -24.22 -1.24
CA ASP A 253 3.07 -25.11 -1.22
C ASP A 253 3.76 -25.19 -2.58
N TYR A 254 2.98 -25.14 -3.66
CA TYR A 254 3.48 -25.07 -5.02
C TYR A 254 4.31 -23.79 -5.27
N LEU A 255 3.78 -22.64 -4.83
CA LEU A 255 4.47 -21.34 -4.94
C LEU A 255 5.73 -21.29 -4.06
N ARG A 256 5.67 -21.83 -2.84
CA ARG A 256 6.83 -21.90 -1.94
C ARG A 256 7.93 -22.79 -2.51
N GLN A 257 7.56 -23.92 -3.13
CA GLN A 257 8.51 -24.80 -3.81
C GLN A 257 9.19 -24.08 -4.99
N MET A 258 8.41 -23.38 -5.83
CA MET A 258 8.98 -22.59 -6.94
C MET A 258 9.92 -21.50 -6.45
N ALA A 259 9.56 -20.79 -5.37
CA ALA A 259 10.40 -19.76 -4.77
C ALA A 259 11.73 -20.35 -4.28
N ALA A 260 11.68 -21.47 -3.56
CA ALA A 260 12.87 -22.15 -3.04
C ALA A 260 13.81 -22.62 -4.17
N GLU A 261 13.27 -23.21 -5.25
CA GLU A 261 14.05 -23.63 -6.41
C GLU A 261 14.71 -22.45 -7.14
N ALA A 262 14.03 -21.31 -7.18
CA ALA A 262 14.54 -20.09 -7.80
C ALA A 262 15.51 -19.29 -6.91
N GLY A 263 15.65 -19.64 -5.63
CA GLY A 263 16.37 -18.82 -4.65
C GLY A 263 15.65 -17.52 -4.26
N LEU A 264 14.32 -17.47 -4.44
CA LEU A 264 13.46 -16.34 -4.09
C LEU A 264 12.75 -16.56 -2.74
N GLY A 265 12.25 -15.48 -2.15
CA GLY A 265 11.34 -15.55 -1.02
C GLY A 265 9.92 -15.98 -1.43
N TYR A 266 9.13 -16.43 -0.46
CA TYR A 266 7.69 -16.59 -0.60
C TYR A 266 6.96 -15.78 0.49
N ALA A 267 5.86 -15.12 0.12
CA ALA A 267 4.97 -14.50 1.08
C ALA A 267 3.50 -14.65 0.64
N PRO A 268 2.56 -14.92 1.56
CA PRO A 268 1.14 -14.73 1.25
C PRO A 268 0.85 -13.24 1.04
N LEU A 269 -0.11 -12.93 0.16
CA LEU A 269 -0.66 -11.59 0.03
C LEU A 269 -1.65 -11.34 1.18
N ASP A 270 -1.09 -11.01 2.33
CA ASP A 270 -1.82 -10.50 3.49
C ASP A 270 -1.85 -8.97 3.45
N ARG A 271 -2.95 -8.36 3.91
CA ARG A 271 -3.05 -6.90 3.97
C ARG A 271 -2.04 -6.34 4.97
N GLY A 272 -1.25 -5.35 4.54
CA GLY A 272 -0.40 -4.56 5.42
C GLY A 272 1.11 -4.84 5.32
N PRO A 273 1.90 -4.62 6.38
CA PRO A 273 3.37 -4.52 6.30
C PRO A 273 4.08 -5.88 6.14
N ALA A 274 3.35 -6.99 6.01
CA ALA A 274 3.94 -8.31 5.77
C ALA A 274 4.61 -8.37 4.39
N LEU A 275 3.94 -7.88 3.35
CA LEU A 275 4.50 -7.81 2.00
C LEU A 275 5.75 -6.92 1.95
N ASP A 276 5.72 -5.76 2.63
CA ASP A 276 6.85 -4.84 2.66
C ASP A 276 8.10 -5.50 3.27
N ARG A 277 7.92 -6.25 4.37
CA ARG A 277 9.00 -6.99 5.02
C ARG A 277 9.53 -8.13 4.14
N ALA A 278 8.65 -8.85 3.47
CA ALA A 278 9.04 -9.92 2.56
C ALA A 278 9.85 -9.38 1.38
N ILE A 279 9.37 -8.30 0.73
CA ILE A 279 10.12 -7.60 -0.31
C ILE A 279 11.44 -7.10 0.26
N ALA A 280 11.43 -6.43 1.41
CA ALA A 280 12.64 -5.84 2.00
C ALA A 280 13.72 -6.86 2.33
N GLY A 281 13.34 -8.06 2.79
CA GLY A 281 14.26 -9.15 3.16
C GLY A 281 14.74 -10.00 1.99
N ALA A 282 14.02 -10.02 0.87
CA ALA A 282 14.35 -10.84 -0.30
C ALA A 282 14.86 -10.05 -1.51
N SER A 283 14.77 -8.71 -1.49
CA SER A 283 15.35 -7.82 -2.50
C SER A 283 16.73 -7.30 -2.10
N ARG A 284 17.57 -7.11 -3.10
CA ARG A 284 18.84 -6.40 -3.02
C ARG A 284 18.59 -4.93 -2.70
N THR A 285 19.56 -4.35 -2.02
CA THR A 285 19.54 -2.93 -1.66
C THR A 285 20.70 -2.21 -2.33
N ARG A 286 20.40 -1.05 -2.90
CA ARG A 286 21.40 -0.10 -3.37
C ARG A 286 21.42 1.06 -2.39
N LEU A 287 22.53 1.21 -1.66
CA LEU A 287 22.70 2.37 -0.79
C LEU A 287 22.94 3.60 -1.65
N ALA A 288 22.17 4.66 -1.39
CA ALA A 288 22.37 5.95 -2.01
C ALA A 288 22.30 7.07 -0.99
N ALA A 289 23.19 8.05 -1.17
CA ALA A 289 23.16 9.31 -0.46
C ALA A 289 22.05 10.18 -1.06
N THR A 290 20.89 10.22 -0.40
CA THR A 290 19.76 11.05 -0.84
C THR A 290 19.75 12.35 -0.03
N ARG A 291 19.53 13.46 -0.72
CA ARG A 291 19.25 14.76 -0.07
C ARG A 291 17.83 14.75 0.47
N VAL A 292 17.71 14.73 1.79
CA VAL A 292 16.42 14.87 2.48
C VAL A 292 16.17 16.37 2.65
N PRO A 293 15.15 16.93 1.98
CA PRO A 293 14.85 18.36 2.11
C PRO A 293 14.29 18.65 3.52
N LEU A 294 14.74 19.74 4.11
CA LEU A 294 14.33 20.22 5.45
C LEU A 294 13.41 21.45 5.35
N ASP A 295 13.08 21.87 4.12
CA ASP A 295 12.20 22.99 3.83
C ASP A 295 10.83 22.86 4.51
N ALA A 296 10.25 21.65 4.53
CA ALA A 296 8.99 21.37 5.23
C ALA A 296 9.10 21.61 6.75
N VAL A 297 10.24 21.27 7.36
CA VAL A 297 10.48 21.49 8.80
C VAL A 297 10.56 22.98 9.11
N PHE A 298 11.31 23.73 8.31
CA PHE A 298 11.42 25.18 8.49
C PHE A 298 10.12 25.93 8.13
N THR A 299 9.36 25.44 7.16
CA THR A 299 8.02 25.95 6.83
C THR A 299 7.04 25.71 7.97
N ALA A 300 7.04 24.51 8.56
CA ALA A 300 6.23 24.20 9.73
C ALA A 300 6.63 25.05 10.94
N LEU A 301 7.93 25.25 11.18
CA LEU A 301 8.44 26.12 12.23
C LEU A 301 7.98 27.57 12.05
N ALA A 302 8.01 28.07 10.80
CA ALA A 302 7.51 29.40 10.47
C ALA A 302 6.00 29.52 10.75
N LEU A 303 5.20 28.52 10.37
CA LEU A 303 3.77 28.48 10.64
C LEU A 303 3.47 28.52 12.14
N VAL A 304 4.16 27.68 12.93
CA VAL A 304 4.03 27.66 14.40
C VAL A 304 4.39 29.04 14.99
N ALA A 305 5.47 29.65 14.52
CA ALA A 305 5.89 30.97 14.97
C ALA A 305 4.85 32.07 14.63
N LEU A 306 4.24 32.03 13.43
CA LEU A 306 3.16 32.94 13.05
C LEU A 306 1.92 32.77 13.94
N VAL A 307 1.53 31.53 14.23
CA VAL A 307 0.41 31.23 15.13
C VAL A 307 0.72 31.75 16.55
N ALA A 308 1.93 31.52 17.05
CA ALA A 308 2.37 32.04 18.34
C ALA A 308 2.39 33.59 18.38
N ALA A 309 2.84 34.24 17.31
CA ALA A 309 2.79 35.69 17.17
C ALA A 309 1.35 36.21 17.23
N HIS A 310 0.41 35.55 16.55
CA HIS A 310 -1.01 35.91 16.56
C HIS A 310 -1.61 35.80 17.97
N PHE A 311 -1.38 34.71 18.69
CA PHE A 311 -1.88 34.54 20.07
C PHE A 311 -1.22 35.50 21.08
N ALA A 312 0.06 35.84 20.88
CA ALA A 312 0.76 36.82 21.70
C ALA A 312 0.18 38.23 21.50
N ALA A 313 -0.20 38.57 20.27
CA ALA A 313 -0.81 39.85 19.92
C ALA A 313 -2.28 39.96 20.35
N SER A 314 -3.06 38.88 20.22
CA SER A 314 -4.48 38.85 20.61
C SER A 314 -4.71 38.86 22.12
N GLY A 315 -3.65 38.70 22.93
CA GLY A 315 -3.72 38.80 24.38
C GLY A 315 -4.34 37.59 25.09
N TRP A 316 -4.58 36.50 24.37
CA TRP A 316 -5.13 35.24 24.91
C TRP A 316 -4.16 34.52 25.86
N LEU A 317 -2.86 34.77 25.73
CA LEU A 317 -1.80 34.24 26.61
C LEU A 317 -1.52 35.10 27.86
N ARG A 318 -2.44 35.99 28.26
CA ARG A 318 -2.28 36.75 29.51
C ARG A 318 -2.40 35.80 30.71
N LEU A 319 -1.25 35.32 31.20
CA LEU A 319 -1.14 34.73 32.53
C LEU A 319 -1.80 35.68 33.56
N PRO A 320 -2.54 35.15 34.56
CA PRO A 320 -3.12 35.96 35.61
C PRO A 320 -2.00 36.74 36.30
N ARG A 321 -2.06 38.09 36.25
CA ARG A 321 -1.15 38.90 37.05
C ARG A 321 -1.51 38.69 38.53
N PRO A 322 -0.56 38.34 39.41
CA PRO A 322 -0.82 38.34 40.84
C PRO A 322 -1.24 39.76 41.27
N ARG A 323 -2.38 39.86 41.96
CA ARG A 323 -2.88 41.12 42.50
C ARG A 323 -1.84 41.67 43.49
N PRO A 324 -1.42 42.94 43.41
CA PRO A 324 -0.58 43.52 44.44
C PRO A 324 -1.34 43.56 45.77
N ALA A 325 -0.70 43.07 46.82
CA ALA A 325 -1.23 43.15 48.19
C ALA A 325 -1.40 44.64 48.56
N SER A 326 -2.61 45.01 48.98
CA SER A 326 -2.92 46.35 49.48
C SER A 326 -2.19 46.60 50.79
N ALA A 327 -1.12 47.39 50.75
CA ALA A 327 -0.45 47.91 51.94
C ALA A 327 -1.10 49.23 52.36
N GLY A 328 -1.60 49.29 53.60
CA GLY A 328 -1.72 50.50 54.40
C GLY A 328 -3.00 51.34 54.25
N ALA A 329 -4.01 51.06 55.10
CA ALA A 329 -5.01 52.05 55.48
C ALA A 329 -4.74 52.51 56.93
N HIS A 330 -4.44 53.80 57.11
CA HIS A 330 -4.37 54.47 58.41
C HIS A 330 -5.77 54.57 59.05
N PRO A 331 -5.89 54.50 60.40
CA PRO A 331 -7.16 54.68 61.09
C PRO A 331 -7.53 56.17 61.23
N PRO A 332 -8.82 56.56 61.13
CA PRO A 332 -9.25 57.93 61.38
C PRO A 332 -9.53 58.20 62.86
N SER A 333 -9.10 59.37 63.31
CA SER A 333 -9.37 59.97 64.62
C SER A 333 -10.84 60.35 64.81
N ALA A 334 -11.36 60.06 66.00
CA ALA A 334 -12.72 60.34 66.44
C ALA A 334 -12.97 61.82 66.76
N GLN A 335 -14.13 62.35 66.35
CA GLN A 335 -14.82 63.48 67.00
C GLN A 335 -16.35 63.38 66.78
N PRO A 336 -17.18 64.02 67.64
CA PRO A 336 -18.42 63.42 68.17
C PRO A 336 -19.73 63.88 67.49
N ARG A 337 -20.77 63.06 67.70
CA ARG A 337 -22.19 63.29 67.32
C ARG A 337 -22.81 64.49 68.08
N PRO A 338 -23.89 65.08 67.55
CA PRO A 338 -25.21 64.73 68.10
C PRO A 338 -26.37 64.61 67.09
N ASP A 339 -27.29 63.74 67.49
CA ASP A 339 -28.76 63.80 67.42
C ASP A 339 -29.63 63.64 66.15
N ALA A 340 -30.72 62.90 66.42
CA ALA A 340 -32.06 62.89 65.81
C ALA A 340 -32.34 62.03 64.54
N SER A 341 -32.62 60.73 64.78
CA SER A 341 -33.93 60.03 64.64
C SER A 341 -35.08 60.70 63.85
N PRO A 342 -36.14 59.97 63.44
CA PRO A 342 -36.24 58.67 62.74
C PRO A 342 -37.22 58.74 61.54
N ASP A 343 -37.22 57.74 60.64
CA ASP A 343 -38.47 57.07 60.27
C ASP A 343 -38.27 55.84 59.36
N ARG A 344 -38.95 54.74 59.75
CA ARG A 344 -39.80 53.82 58.97
C ARG A 344 -39.27 53.22 57.66
N ARG A 345 -39.52 51.96 57.30
CA ARG A 345 -40.29 50.82 57.83
C ARG A 345 -40.08 49.69 56.81
N LEU A 346 -40.13 48.43 57.27
CA LEU A 346 -40.79 47.25 56.66
C LEU A 346 -40.35 46.88 55.22
N THR A 347 -40.01 45.66 54.81
CA THR A 347 -40.49 44.28 55.01
C THR A 347 -40.03 43.55 53.72
N ALA A 348 -39.88 42.24 53.57
CA ALA A 348 -39.99 41.06 54.39
C ALA A 348 -39.28 39.96 53.60
N ALA A 349 -38.57 39.09 54.31
CA ALA A 349 -38.25 37.75 53.85
C ALA A 349 -39.46 36.84 54.07
N ARG A 350 -39.61 35.83 53.22
CA ARG A 350 -40.29 34.56 53.53
C ARG A 350 -39.76 33.46 52.56
N PRO A 351 -40.00 32.19 52.92
CA PRO A 351 -38.96 31.17 53.15
C PRO A 351 -38.41 30.46 51.92
#